data_AF-A0A0N1PFK8-F1
#
_entry.id   AF-A0A0N1PFK8-F1
#
_cell.length_a   1.000
_cell.length_b   1.000
_cell.length_c   1.000
_cell.angle_alpha   90.00
_cell.angle_beta   90.00
_cell.angle_gamma   90.00
#
_symmetry.space_group_name_H-M   'P 1'
#
loop_
_entity.id
_entity.type
_entity.pdbx_description
1 polymer ?
#
loop_
_entity_poly.entity_id
_entity_poly.type
_entity_poly.pdbx_seq_one_letter_code
_entity_poly.pdbx_strand_id
1 'polypeptide(L)'
;MSPTQHLEQQQALVKQFAEILEFVLKFDEHKMKTPAIQNDFSYYRRSVSRGGLINSELPPDEEPHIGAEVANRMSLFYAQATPMLKVLSEATSQFVNDNQQDLENTTETLSTMAKVCLRMLENP
;
A
#
# COMPACT_ATOMS: atom_id res chain seq x y z
N MET A 1 -20.52 -10.57 15.45
CA MET A 1 -21.27 -9.32 15.70
C MET A 1 -21.72 -8.79 14.36
N SER A 2 -22.77 -7.98 14.27
CA SER A 2 -23.08 -7.33 12.99
C SER A 2 -22.00 -6.29 12.65
N PRO A 3 -21.80 -5.94 11.37
CA PRO A 3 -20.90 -4.87 10.95
C PRO A 3 -21.11 -3.56 11.71
N THR A 4 -22.36 -3.14 11.92
CA THR A 4 -22.68 -1.93 12.69
C THR A 4 -22.24 -2.06 14.15
N GLN A 5 -22.44 -3.22 14.77
CA GLN A 5 -21.98 -3.48 16.14
C GLN A 5 -20.44 -3.46 16.24
N HIS A 6 -19.73 -3.97 15.23
CA HIS A 6 -18.27 -3.85 15.15
C HIS A 6 -17.86 -2.37 15.15
N LEU A 7 -18.51 -1.53 14.33
CA LEU A 7 -18.22 -0.10 14.25
C LEU A 7 -18.48 0.63 15.58
N GLU A 8 -19.57 0.30 16.27
CA GLU A 8 -19.98 0.96 17.52
C GLU A 8 -19.15 0.52 18.73
N GLN A 9 -18.79 -0.76 18.82
CA GLN A 9 -18.11 -1.33 19.98
C GLN A 9 -16.59 -1.27 19.88
N GLN A 10 -16.04 -1.27 18.66
CA GLN A 10 -14.61 -1.30 18.38
C GLN A 10 -14.12 0.02 17.77
N GLN A 11 -14.61 1.15 18.28
CA GLN A 11 -14.38 2.48 17.70
C GLN A 11 -12.91 2.82 17.47
N ALA A 12 -12.03 2.45 18.42
CA ALA A 12 -10.59 2.68 18.28
C ALA A 12 -9.98 1.91 17.08
N LEU A 13 -10.37 0.65 16.90
CA LEU A 13 -9.91 -0.18 15.77
C LEU A 13 -10.46 0.34 14.44
N VAL A 14 -11.73 0.75 14.42
CA VAL A 14 -12.39 1.32 13.24
C VAL A 14 -11.69 2.62 12.83
N LYS A 15 -11.37 3.48 13.80
CA LYS A 15 -10.61 4.70 13.56
C LYS A 15 -9.23 4.41 13.00
N GLN A 16 -8.48 3.48 13.60
CA GLN A 16 -7.16 3.07 13.09
C GLN A 16 -7.25 2.54 11.66
N PHE A 17 -8.28 1.74 11.36
CA PHE A 17 -8.48 1.23 10.02
C PHE A 17 -8.78 2.34 9.01
N ALA A 18 -9.60 3.32 9.39
CA ALA A 18 -9.84 4.52 8.58
C ALA A 18 -8.56 5.35 8.37
N GLU A 19 -7.72 5.50 9.39
CA GLU A 19 -6.41 6.19 9.29
C GLU A 19 -5.45 5.46 8.33
N ILE A 20 -5.45 4.12 8.33
CA ILE A 20 -4.69 3.31 7.35
C ILE A 20 -5.21 3.57 5.93
N LEU A 21 -6.53 3.55 5.72
CA LEU A 21 -7.14 3.82 4.41
C LEU A 21 -6.82 5.24 3.92
N GLU A 22 -6.88 6.23 4.81
CA GLU A 22 -6.52 7.61 4.50
C GLU A 22 -5.05 7.71 4.07
N PHE A 23 -4.13 7.09 4.82
CA PHE A 23 -2.71 7.06 4.45
C PHE A 23 -2.49 6.41 3.09
N VAL A 24 -3.12 5.26 2.83
CA VAL A 24 -3.01 4.53 1.56
C VAL A 24 -3.41 5.42 0.39
N LEU A 25 -4.57 6.08 0.48
CA LEU A 25 -5.06 6.96 -0.57
C LEU A 25 -4.18 8.20 -0.75
N LYS A 26 -3.74 8.84 0.34
CA LYS A 26 -2.83 10.00 0.28
C LYS A 26 -1.50 9.62 -0.35
N PHE A 27 -0.90 8.50 0.03
CA PHE A 27 0.36 8.03 -0.55
C PHE A 27 0.21 7.83 -2.06
N ASP A 28 -0.83 7.09 -2.47
CA ASP A 28 -1.05 6.77 -3.87
C ASP A 28 -1.36 8.03 -4.70
N GLU A 29 -2.11 8.98 -4.16
CA GLU A 29 -2.33 10.29 -4.79
C GLU A 29 -1.02 11.05 -5.02
N HIS A 30 -0.15 11.12 -4.02
CA HIS A 30 1.15 11.78 -4.15
C HIS A 30 2.05 11.07 -5.16
N LYS A 31 2.06 9.73 -5.13
CA LYS A 31 2.82 8.91 -6.08
C LYS A 31 2.34 9.14 -7.51
N MET A 32 1.04 9.15 -7.77
CA MET A 32 0.47 9.36 -9.11
C MET A 32 0.84 10.72 -9.69
N LYS A 33 1.00 11.75 -8.83
CA LYS A 33 1.44 13.09 -9.23
C LYS A 33 2.96 13.22 -9.37
N THR A 34 3.73 12.17 -9.06
CA THR A 34 5.20 12.20 -9.02
C THR A 34 5.82 11.15 -9.95
N PRO A 35 5.79 11.37 -11.28
CA PRO A 35 6.33 10.41 -12.26
C PRO A 35 7.84 10.16 -12.11
N ALA A 36 8.58 11.11 -11.51
CA ALA A 36 10.02 11.01 -11.27
C ALA A 36 10.42 9.78 -10.45
N ILE A 37 9.58 9.33 -9.50
CA ILE A 37 9.89 8.17 -8.64
C ILE A 37 10.28 6.92 -9.45
N GLN A 38 9.53 6.61 -10.51
CA GLN A 38 9.82 5.44 -11.36
C GLN A 38 11.08 5.65 -12.21
N ASN A 39 11.29 6.86 -12.71
CA ASN A 39 12.43 7.20 -13.55
C ASN A 39 13.74 7.17 -12.75
N ASP A 40 13.74 7.77 -11.56
CA ASP A 40 14.87 7.85 -10.65
C ASP A 40 15.25 6.45 -10.16
N PHE A 41 14.27 5.63 -9.80
CA PHE A 41 14.54 4.24 -9.40
C PHE A 41 15.06 3.39 -10.56
N SER A 42 14.53 3.58 -11.76
CA SER A 42 15.05 2.92 -12.98
C SER A 42 16.48 3.36 -13.29
N TYR A 43 16.81 4.63 -13.08
CA TYR A 43 18.17 5.14 -13.21
C TYR A 43 19.11 4.50 -12.17
N TYR A 44 18.73 4.50 -10.90
CA TYR A 44 19.48 3.84 -9.81
C TYR A 44 19.83 2.39 -10.18
N ARG A 45 18.83 1.59 -10.61
CA ARG A 45 19.03 0.19 -11.00
C ARG A 45 20.03 0.01 -12.14
N ARG A 46 19.97 0.88 -13.16
CA ARG A 46 20.92 0.85 -14.29
C ARG A 46 22.34 1.22 -13.84
N SER A 47 22.48 2.20 -12.96
CA SER A 47 23.77 2.64 -12.43
C SER A 47 24.43 1.55 -11.58
N VAL A 48 23.66 0.86 -10.73
CA VAL A 48 24.18 -0.24 -9.89
C VAL A 48 24.50 -1.51 -10.71
N SER A 49 23.65 -1.89 -11.67
CA SER A 49 23.85 -3.15 -12.43
C SER A 49 25.04 -3.13 -13.40
N ARG A 50 25.44 -1.96 -13.92
CA ARG A 50 26.51 -1.84 -14.92
C ARG A 50 27.90 -1.60 -14.32
N GLY A 51 28.08 -1.69 -13.00
CA GLY A 51 29.30 -1.19 -12.37
C GLY A 51 29.48 0.32 -12.58
N GLY A 52 28.37 1.04 -12.70
CA GLY A 52 28.37 2.49 -12.94
C GLY A 52 28.85 3.28 -11.73
N LEU A 53 28.84 4.61 -11.83
CA LEU A 53 29.38 5.58 -10.86
C LEU A 53 29.12 5.21 -9.38
N ILE A 54 27.92 4.70 -9.07
CA ILE A 54 27.53 4.31 -7.71
C ILE A 54 28.37 3.14 -7.18
N ASN A 55 28.65 2.12 -8.00
CA ASN A 55 29.51 1.00 -7.57
C ASN A 55 30.98 1.40 -7.52
N SER A 56 31.41 2.40 -8.30
CA SER A 56 32.79 2.92 -8.22
C SER A 56 33.04 3.84 -7.02
N GLU A 57 31.96 4.39 -6.43
CA GLU A 57 32.02 5.18 -5.19
C GLU A 57 31.94 4.33 -3.93
N LEU A 58 31.49 3.07 -4.04
CA LEU A 58 31.50 2.13 -2.93
C LEU A 58 32.94 1.67 -2.61
N PRO A 59 33.30 1.56 -1.31
CA PRO A 59 34.54 0.94 -0.90
C PRO A 59 34.71 -0.46 -1.51
N PRO A 60 35.96 -0.89 -1.81
CA PRO A 60 36.21 -2.28 -2.16
C PRO A 60 35.67 -3.18 -1.04
N ASP A 61 34.86 -4.18 -1.43
CA ASP A 61 34.14 -5.14 -0.57
C ASP A 61 32.78 -4.68 0.00
N GLU A 62 32.26 -3.50 -0.37
CA GLU A 62 30.88 -3.11 -0.05
C GLU A 62 29.89 -3.40 -1.20
N GLU A 63 28.81 -4.10 -0.88
CA GLU A 63 27.70 -4.32 -1.79
C GLU A 63 26.70 -3.15 -1.78
N PRO A 64 25.97 -2.91 -2.88
CA PRO A 64 24.90 -1.94 -2.90
C PRO A 64 23.86 -2.22 -1.80
N HIS A 65 23.42 -1.19 -1.08
CA HIS A 65 22.45 -1.32 0.01
C HIS A 65 21.12 -1.98 -0.40
N ILE A 66 20.77 -1.95 -1.68
CA ILE A 66 19.57 -2.59 -2.23
C ILE A 66 19.99 -3.73 -3.15
N GLY A 67 19.84 -4.96 -2.67
CA GLY A 67 20.06 -6.16 -3.45
C GLY A 67 19.08 -6.31 -4.63
N ALA A 68 19.45 -7.11 -5.63
CA ALA A 68 18.71 -7.26 -6.87
C ALA A 68 17.25 -7.74 -6.67
N GLU A 69 17.01 -8.64 -5.71
CA GLU A 69 15.68 -9.16 -5.40
C GLU A 69 14.75 -8.05 -4.89
N VAL A 70 15.20 -7.28 -3.89
CA VAL A 70 14.45 -6.15 -3.33
C VAL A 70 14.20 -5.11 -4.41
N ALA A 71 15.19 -4.83 -5.26
CA ALA A 71 15.04 -3.89 -6.36
C ALA A 71 13.96 -4.33 -7.38
N ASN A 72 13.83 -5.63 -7.64
CA ASN A 72 12.77 -6.16 -8.50
C ASN A 72 11.39 -5.97 -7.86
N ARG A 73 11.25 -6.29 -6.57
CA ARG A 73 10.00 -6.09 -5.82
C ARG A 73 9.58 -4.62 -5.78
N MET A 74 10.52 -3.71 -5.52
CA MET A 74 10.28 -2.27 -5.58
C MET A 74 9.85 -1.80 -6.97
N SER A 75 10.43 -2.37 -8.03
CA SER A 75 10.04 -2.01 -9.40
C SER A 75 8.58 -2.38 -9.69
N LEU A 76 8.16 -3.59 -9.29
CA LEU A 76 6.78 -4.04 -9.43
C LEU A 76 5.82 -3.20 -8.58
N PHE A 77 6.24 -2.83 -7.37
CA PHE A 77 5.48 -1.92 -6.51
C PHE A 77 5.27 -0.57 -7.20
N TYR A 78 6.32 0.14 -7.58
CA TYR A 78 6.19 1.49 -8.18
C TYR A 78 5.58 1.50 -9.58
N ALA A 79 5.56 0.37 -10.31
CA ALA A 79 4.86 0.25 -11.59
C ALA A 79 3.33 0.36 -11.45
N GLN A 80 2.76 0.03 -10.28
CA GLN A 80 1.32 0.15 -10.04
C GLN A 80 0.88 1.61 -9.92
N ALA A 81 -0.28 1.98 -10.47
CA ALA A 81 -0.82 3.34 -10.31
C ALA A 81 -1.04 3.68 -8.83
N THR A 82 -1.65 2.73 -8.09
CA THR A 82 -2.00 2.83 -6.67
C THR A 82 -1.32 1.70 -5.87
N PRO A 83 0.00 1.80 -5.63
CA PRO A 83 0.77 0.70 -5.06
C PRO A 83 0.36 0.31 -3.64
N MET A 84 0.04 1.27 -2.77
CA MET A 84 -0.38 0.98 -1.40
C MET A 84 -1.78 0.36 -1.37
N LEU A 85 -2.70 0.83 -2.21
CA LEU A 85 -4.03 0.25 -2.33
C LEU A 85 -3.97 -1.17 -2.88
N LYS A 86 -3.06 -1.45 -3.82
CA LYS A 86 -2.81 -2.81 -4.32
C LYS A 86 -2.36 -3.74 -3.20
N VAL A 87 -1.40 -3.32 -2.38
CA VAL A 87 -0.94 -4.09 -1.21
C VAL A 87 -2.07 -4.33 -0.21
N LEU A 88 -2.87 -3.30 0.11
CA LEU A 88 -3.99 -3.45 1.03
C LEU A 88 -5.07 -4.40 0.49
N SER A 89 -5.36 -4.32 -0.81
CA SER A 89 -6.30 -5.22 -1.48
C SER A 89 -5.82 -6.67 -1.45
N GLU A 90 -4.53 -6.92 -1.70
CA GLU A 90 -3.93 -8.25 -1.60
C GLU A 90 -3.95 -8.78 -0.17
N ALA A 91 -3.61 -7.96 0.82
CA ALA A 91 -3.68 -8.33 2.23
C ALA A 91 -5.11 -8.67 2.68
N THR A 92 -6.10 -7.90 2.23
CA THR A 92 -7.52 -8.16 2.50
C THR A 92 -7.98 -9.46 1.83
N SER A 93 -7.56 -9.69 0.58
CA SER A 93 -7.88 -10.93 -0.14
C SER A 93 -7.26 -12.15 0.55
N GLN A 94 -6.02 -12.03 1.02
CA GLN A 94 -5.34 -13.07 1.78
C GLN A 94 -6.06 -13.36 3.10
N PHE A 95 -6.44 -12.31 3.85
CA PHE A 95 -7.21 -12.46 5.09
C PHE A 95 -8.50 -13.26 4.87
N VAL A 96 -9.26 -12.94 3.82
CA VAL A 96 -10.50 -13.66 3.49
C VAL A 96 -10.23 -15.09 3.03
N ASN A 97 -9.17 -15.33 2.26
CA ASN A 97 -8.79 -16.68 1.83
C ASN A 97 -8.44 -17.58 3.03
N ASP A 98 -7.76 -17.02 4.02
CA ASP A 98 -7.39 -17.72 5.27
C ASP A 98 -8.58 -17.86 6.23
N ASN A 99 -9.63 -17.04 6.06
CA ASN A 99 -10.81 -16.98 6.92
C ASN A 99 -12.10 -16.96 6.08
N GLN A 100 -12.34 -18.00 5.29
CA GLN A 100 -13.43 -18.02 4.31
C GLN A 100 -14.82 -17.76 4.93
N GLN A 101 -15.02 -18.19 6.18
CA GLN A 101 -16.26 -17.93 6.94
C GLN A 101 -16.51 -16.44 7.20
N ASP A 102 -15.49 -15.59 7.13
CA ASP A 102 -15.54 -14.16 7.42
C ASP A 102 -15.71 -13.30 6.16
N LEU A 103 -15.89 -13.90 4.98
CA LEU A 103 -16.07 -13.19 3.70
C LEU A 103 -17.22 -12.17 3.76
N GLU A 104 -18.41 -12.61 4.18
CA GLU A 104 -19.59 -11.75 4.28
C GLU A 104 -19.35 -10.63 5.30
N ASN A 105 -18.90 -10.97 6.51
CA ASN A 105 -18.62 -9.98 7.55
C ASN A 105 -17.58 -8.93 7.11
N THR A 106 -16.54 -9.34 6.39
CA THR A 106 -15.51 -8.44 5.85
C THR A 106 -16.09 -7.47 4.84
N THR A 107 -16.82 -8.00 3.84
CA THR A 107 -17.40 -7.18 2.75
C THR A 107 -18.50 -6.25 3.25
N GLU A 108 -19.34 -6.69 4.19
CA GLU A 108 -20.37 -5.87 4.79
C GLU A 108 -19.79 -4.78 5.71
N THR A 109 -18.70 -5.05 6.43
CA THR A 109 -18.00 -4.05 7.25
C THR A 109 -17.45 -2.93 6.37
N LEU A 110 -16.75 -3.26 5.28
CA LEU A 110 -16.27 -2.28 4.30
C LEU A 110 -17.43 -1.47 3.69
N SER A 111 -18.52 -2.14 3.30
CA SER A 111 -19.72 -1.47 2.78
C SER A 111 -20.36 -0.53 3.80
N THR A 112 -20.39 -0.93 5.07
CA THR A 112 -20.95 -0.11 6.15
C THR A 112 -20.09 1.14 6.39
N MET A 113 -18.77 1.01 6.43
CA MET A 113 -17.86 2.16 6.50
C MET A 113 -18.06 3.11 5.31
N ALA A 114 -18.16 2.59 4.09
CA ALA A 114 -18.41 3.41 2.90
C ALA A 114 -19.73 4.18 2.97
N LYS A 115 -20.82 3.53 3.45
CA LYS A 115 -22.11 4.18 3.67
C LYS A 115 -22.05 5.27 4.73
N VAL A 116 -21.30 5.06 5.82
CA VAL A 116 -21.09 6.09 6.86
C VAL A 116 -20.39 7.31 6.26
N CYS A 117 -19.31 7.11 5.52
CA CYS A 117 -18.60 8.20 4.83
C CYS A 117 -19.52 8.95 3.86
N LEU A 118 -20.28 8.23 3.02
CA LEU A 118 -21.22 8.85 2.08
C LEU A 118 -22.26 9.70 2.81
N ARG A 119 -22.87 9.16 3.87
CA ARG A 119 -23.91 9.87 4.62
C ARG A 119 -23.38 11.13 5.31
N MET A 120 -22.14 11.12 5.79
CA MET A 120 -21.47 12.29 6.35
C MET A 120 -21.18 13.36 5.29
N LEU A 121 -20.87 12.97 4.04
CA LEU A 121 -20.67 13.91 2.94
C LEU A 121 -21.98 14.50 2.42
N GLU A 122 -23.05 13.71 2.41
CA GLU A 122 -24.40 14.15 2.02
C GLU A 122 -25.08 15.04 3.08
N ASN A 123 -24.69 14.92 4.35
CA ASN A 123 -25.22 15.69 5.48
C ASN A 123 -24.07 16.28 6.32
N PRO A 124 -23.45 17.38 5.88
CA PRO A 124 -22.27 17.98 6.52
C PRO A 124 -22.54 18.58 7.91
#